data_AF-A0A1M5CFI6-F1
#
_entry.id   AF-A0A1M5CFI6-F1
#
_cell.length_a   1.000
_cell.length_b   1.000
_cell.length_c   1.000
_cell.angle_alpha   90.00
_cell.angle_beta   90.00
_cell.angle_gamma   90.00
#
_symmetry.space_group_name_H-M   'P 1'
#
loop_
_entity.id
_entity.type
_entity.pdbx_description
1 polymer ?
#
loop_
_entity_poly.entity_id
_entity_poly.type
_entity_poly.pdbx_seq_one_letter_code
_entity_poly.pdbx_strand_id
1 'polypeptide(L)'
;MANPPPLARRIELGALLRTYRERAGLDLGEVAHALGWTYVQKVGLVESGKRKLAATEVAALADLFRLTAAEREKVIELGKEARRRDPGPAFAADFAQTYIALEAAASHIKLYAEELLPGLLQTEDYARTLLEEGGILSPDEIDLAVARRVERQRQLSGPALRLSIVLSESALRRQVGGASVMQRQVDHIRELASLPNVTLQLLPFAVGAHLALGTWFHVLHLGDPVVTFVYVEALTESDFYDRPPHTEVYTLAFDRAQRAALSPAESLAVIDDHIRQHTME
;
A
#
# COMPACT_ATOMS: atom_id res chain seq x y z
N MET A 1 6.51 -18.16 0.81
CA MET A 1 5.96 -16.80 0.64
C MET A 1 5.07 -16.81 -0.60
N ALA A 2 3.87 -16.24 -0.53
CA ALA A 2 3.01 -16.14 -1.70
C ALA A 2 3.68 -15.24 -2.75
N ASN A 3 3.72 -15.67 -4.02
CA ASN A 3 4.24 -14.81 -5.10
C ASN A 3 3.33 -13.58 -5.25
N PRO A 4 3.88 -12.37 -5.38
CA PRO A 4 3.06 -11.16 -5.49
C PRO A 4 2.06 -11.21 -6.65
N PRO A 5 0.91 -10.52 -6.55
CA PRO A 5 -0.12 -10.56 -7.59
C PRO A 5 0.40 -10.07 -8.94
N PRO A 6 -0.03 -10.64 -10.08
CA PRO A 6 0.42 -10.21 -11.41
C PRO A 6 0.11 -8.74 -11.72
N LEU A 7 -0.94 -8.17 -11.12
CA LEU A 7 -1.24 -6.74 -11.24
C LEU A 7 -0.12 -5.89 -10.66
N ALA A 8 0.37 -6.22 -9.46
CA ALA A 8 1.45 -5.50 -8.81
C ALA A 8 2.74 -5.55 -9.63
N ARG A 9 3.08 -6.72 -10.16
CA ARG A 9 4.26 -6.91 -11.03
C ARG A 9 4.15 -6.13 -12.34
N ARG A 10 2.94 -5.98 -12.87
CA ARG A 10 2.70 -5.18 -14.07
C ARG A 10 2.90 -3.69 -13.81
N ILE A 11 2.45 -3.21 -12.64
CA ILE A 11 2.63 -1.82 -12.20
C ILE A 11 4.11 -1.55 -11.92
N GLU A 12 4.79 -2.44 -11.18
CA GLU A 12 6.24 -2.39 -10.93
C GLU A 12 7.04 -2.34 -12.24
N LEU A 13 6.74 -3.23 -13.18
CA LEU A 13 7.37 -3.24 -14.51
C LEU A 13 7.16 -1.93 -15.26
N GLY A 14 5.92 -1.42 -15.30
CA GLY A 14 5.59 -0.16 -15.97
C GLY A 14 6.40 1.01 -15.41
N ALA A 15 6.48 1.11 -14.09
CA ALA A 15 7.23 2.18 -13.43
C ALA A 15 8.74 2.10 -13.68
N LEU A 16 9.32 0.89 -13.69
CA LEU A 16 10.73 0.69 -14.06
C LEU A 16 10.98 1.05 -15.52
N LEU A 17 10.14 0.60 -16.45
CA LEU A 17 10.27 0.90 -17.88
C LEU A 17 10.22 2.41 -18.14
N ARG A 18 9.34 3.14 -17.46
CA ARG A 18 9.30 4.61 -17.52
C ARG A 18 10.60 5.23 -17.02
N THR A 19 11.11 4.77 -15.88
CA THR A 19 12.40 5.26 -15.32
C THR A 19 13.53 5.06 -16.32
N TYR A 20 13.58 3.89 -16.97
CA TYR A 20 14.59 3.59 -17.97
C TYR A 20 14.40 4.38 -19.28
N ARG A 21 13.15 4.62 -19.70
CA ARG A 21 12.85 5.48 -20.84
C ARG A 21 13.34 6.91 -20.60
N GLU A 22 13.02 7.47 -19.44
CA GLU A 22 13.45 8.82 -19.05
C GLU A 22 14.98 8.93 -18.96
N ARG A 23 15.64 7.90 -18.42
CA ARG A 23 17.11 7.80 -18.42
C ARG A 23 17.70 7.74 -19.83
N ALA A 24 17.03 7.08 -20.76
CA ALA A 24 17.43 7.02 -22.16
C ALA A 24 17.13 8.33 -22.92
N GLY A 25 16.41 9.28 -22.30
CA GLY A 25 16.05 10.56 -22.90
C GLY A 25 14.97 10.46 -23.98
N LEU A 26 14.19 9.37 -24.00
CA LEU A 26 13.20 9.11 -25.03
C LEU A 26 11.80 9.58 -24.64
N ASP A 27 11.08 10.19 -25.57
CA ASP A 27 9.66 10.49 -25.41
C ASP A 27 8.76 9.29 -25.75
N LEU A 28 7.46 9.41 -25.49
CA LEU A 28 6.50 8.32 -25.76
C LEU A 28 6.36 8.03 -27.27
N GLY A 29 6.48 9.05 -28.12
CA GLY A 29 6.36 8.93 -29.57
C GLY A 29 7.55 8.19 -30.19
N GLU A 30 8.76 8.51 -29.74
CA GLU A 30 10.00 7.84 -30.15
C GLU A 30 9.97 6.35 -29.79
N VAL A 31 9.50 6.00 -28.59
CA VAL A 31 9.33 4.61 -28.17
C VAL A 31 8.29 3.90 -29.04
N ALA A 32 7.12 4.50 -29.24
CA ALA A 32 6.07 3.90 -30.07
C ALA A 32 6.55 3.68 -31.51
N HIS A 33 7.26 4.65 -32.09
CA HIS A 33 7.84 4.54 -33.42
C HIS A 33 8.88 3.41 -33.50
N ALA A 34 9.83 3.37 -32.57
CA ALA A 34 10.88 2.35 -32.54
C ALA A 34 10.35 0.92 -32.38
N LEU A 35 9.24 0.74 -31.65
CA LEU A 35 8.57 -0.56 -31.50
C LEU A 35 7.51 -0.87 -32.56
N GLY A 36 7.30 0.02 -33.54
CA GLY A 36 6.28 -0.14 -34.57
C GLY A 36 4.85 -0.16 -34.00
N TRP A 37 4.63 0.50 -32.86
CA TRP A 37 3.30 0.61 -32.26
C TRP A 37 2.50 1.73 -32.93
N THR A 38 1.31 1.38 -33.41
CA THR A 38 0.40 2.34 -34.07
C THR A 38 -0.03 3.49 -33.16
N TYR A 39 -0.12 3.26 -31.85
CA TYR A 39 -0.67 4.23 -30.90
C TYR A 39 0.33 4.58 -29.79
N VAL A 40 0.74 5.85 -29.74
CA VAL A 40 1.63 6.40 -28.70
C VAL A 40 1.06 6.17 -27.29
N GLN A 41 -0.26 6.25 -27.14
CA GLN A 41 -0.97 6.01 -25.87
C GLN A 41 -0.67 4.65 -25.25
N LYS A 42 -0.29 3.65 -26.05
CA LYS A 42 0.10 2.33 -25.54
C LYS A 42 1.30 2.43 -24.58
N VAL A 43 2.25 3.31 -24.84
CA VAL A 43 3.44 3.50 -23.98
C VAL A 43 3.00 3.97 -22.59
N GLY A 44 2.15 5.00 -22.50
CA GLY A 44 1.62 5.48 -21.22
C GLY A 44 0.77 4.44 -20.47
N LEU A 45 -0.03 3.63 -21.18
CA LEU A 45 -0.80 2.55 -20.57
C LEU A 45 0.09 1.40 -20.06
N VAL A 46 1.22 1.14 -20.72
CA VAL A 46 2.23 0.19 -20.26
C VAL A 46 2.92 0.74 -19.00
N GLU A 47 3.35 2.00 -19.02
CA GLU A 47 4.07 2.63 -17.92
C GLU A 47 3.21 2.78 -16.65
N SER A 48 1.90 2.95 -16.81
CA SER A 48 0.94 2.95 -15.70
C SER A 48 0.44 1.56 -15.29
N GLY A 49 1.00 0.48 -15.87
CA GLY A 49 0.60 -0.89 -15.55
C GLY A 49 -0.81 -1.28 -16.00
N LYS A 50 -1.47 -0.47 -16.86
CA LYS A 50 -2.81 -0.74 -17.41
C LYS A 50 -2.79 -1.70 -18.60
N ARG A 51 -1.65 -1.85 -19.29
CA ARG A 51 -1.49 -2.74 -20.45
C ARG A 51 -0.41 -3.80 -20.20
N LYS A 52 -0.71 -5.06 -20.55
CA LYS A 52 0.27 -6.16 -20.55
C LYS A 52 1.19 -6.04 -21.77
N LEU A 53 2.44 -6.41 -21.60
CA LEU A 53 3.44 -6.54 -22.67
C LEU A 53 3.66 -8.01 -23.04
N ALA A 54 3.88 -8.29 -24.31
CA ALA A 54 4.41 -9.57 -24.76
C ALA A 54 5.91 -9.71 -24.41
N ALA A 55 6.43 -10.94 -24.33
CA ALA A 55 7.84 -11.19 -24.01
C ALA A 55 8.79 -10.48 -25.00
N THR A 56 8.43 -10.51 -26.27
CA THR A 56 9.19 -9.86 -27.36
C THR A 56 9.21 -8.35 -27.19
N GLU A 57 8.11 -7.75 -26.74
CA GLU A 57 8.03 -6.30 -26.49
C GLU A 57 8.88 -5.90 -25.28
N VAL A 58 8.88 -6.70 -24.19
CA VAL A 58 9.75 -6.47 -23.03
C VAL A 58 11.23 -6.52 -23.44
N ALA A 59 11.62 -7.52 -24.24
CA ALA A 59 12.98 -7.64 -24.74
C ALA A 59 13.37 -6.44 -25.64
N ALA A 60 12.48 -6.03 -26.55
CA ALA A 60 12.70 -4.89 -27.43
C ALA A 60 12.85 -3.57 -26.65
N LEU A 61 12.05 -3.34 -25.62
CA LEU A 61 12.21 -2.19 -24.73
C LEU A 61 13.53 -2.24 -23.97
N ALA A 62 13.95 -3.42 -23.51
CA ALA A 62 15.23 -3.59 -22.84
C ALA A 62 16.43 -3.25 -23.75
N ASP A 63 16.35 -3.61 -25.03
CA ASP A 63 17.32 -3.20 -26.06
C ASP A 63 17.29 -1.70 -26.32
N LEU A 64 16.10 -1.15 -26.56
CA LEU A 64 15.91 0.27 -26.87
C LEU A 64 16.42 1.18 -25.75
N PHE A 65 16.15 0.84 -24.49
CA PHE A 65 16.58 1.61 -23.33
C PHE A 65 18.02 1.31 -22.89
N ARG A 66 18.72 0.44 -23.63
CA ARG A 66 20.12 0.04 -23.36
C ARG A 66 20.32 -0.42 -21.92
N LEU A 67 19.39 -1.27 -21.44
CA LEU A 67 19.45 -1.80 -20.08
C LEU A 67 20.71 -2.62 -19.87
N THR A 68 21.27 -2.53 -18.66
CA THR A 68 22.34 -3.44 -18.21
C THR A 68 21.82 -4.88 -18.14
N ALA A 69 22.73 -5.86 -18.05
CA ALA A 69 22.34 -7.27 -17.94
C ALA A 69 21.39 -7.54 -16.76
N ALA A 70 21.68 -6.97 -15.59
CA ALA A 70 20.85 -7.11 -14.39
C ALA A 70 19.47 -6.47 -14.55
N GLU A 71 19.41 -5.25 -15.10
CA GLU A 71 18.13 -4.55 -15.36
C GLU A 71 17.28 -5.31 -16.39
N ARG A 72 17.91 -5.83 -17.45
CA ARG A 72 17.27 -6.67 -18.47
C ARG A 72 16.68 -7.92 -17.84
N GLU A 73 17.45 -8.64 -17.02
CA GLU A 73 16.97 -9.84 -16.32
C GLU A 73 15.73 -9.53 -15.48
N LYS A 74 15.79 -8.43 -14.71
CA LYS A 74 14.70 -7.98 -13.84
C LYS A 74 13.42 -7.68 -14.62
N VAL A 75 13.48 -6.87 -15.69
CA VAL A 75 12.27 -6.52 -16.47
C VAL A 75 11.70 -7.74 -17.20
N ILE A 76 12.54 -8.68 -17.63
CA ILE A 76 12.10 -9.95 -18.24
C ILE A 76 11.37 -10.81 -17.22
N GLU A 77 11.90 -10.94 -16.00
CA GLU A 77 11.27 -11.65 -14.90
C GLU A 77 9.90 -11.04 -14.56
N LEU A 78 9.85 -9.74 -14.28
CA LEU A 78 8.60 -9.02 -14.00
C LEU A 78 7.60 -9.16 -15.15
N GLY A 79 8.06 -9.10 -16.40
CA GLY A 79 7.23 -9.31 -17.58
C GLY A 79 6.64 -10.72 -17.67
N LYS A 80 7.35 -11.76 -17.22
CA LYS A 80 6.79 -13.12 -17.09
C LYS A 80 5.75 -13.16 -15.98
N GLU A 81 6.05 -12.60 -14.81
CA GLU A 81 5.15 -12.64 -13.67
C GLU A 81 3.85 -11.86 -13.89
N ALA A 82 3.93 -10.70 -14.53
CA ALA A 82 2.80 -9.81 -14.87
C ALA A 82 1.78 -10.43 -15.85
N ARG A 83 2.21 -11.48 -16.58
CA ARG A 83 1.37 -12.22 -17.53
C ARG A 83 0.72 -13.46 -16.94
N ARG A 84 1.08 -13.88 -15.72
CA ARG A 84 0.42 -15.00 -15.05
C ARG A 84 -1.09 -14.77 -14.99
N ARG A 85 -1.85 -15.85 -15.14
CA ARG A 85 -3.30 -15.81 -14.99
C ARG A 85 -3.61 -15.68 -13.51
N ASP A 86 -4.28 -14.59 -13.16
CA ASP A 86 -4.85 -14.38 -11.84
C ASP A 86 -6.26 -13.85 -12.06
N PRO A 87 -7.30 -14.57 -11.60
CA PRO A 87 -8.67 -14.10 -11.72
C PRO A 87 -8.97 -12.86 -10.86
N GLY A 88 -8.07 -12.51 -9.91
CA GLY A 88 -8.25 -11.35 -9.03
C GLY A 88 -9.50 -11.47 -8.12
N PRO A 89 -9.69 -10.53 -7.19
CA PRO A 89 -10.95 -10.41 -6.46
C PRO A 89 -12.08 -10.01 -7.41
N ALA A 90 -13.10 -10.84 -7.59
CA ALA A 90 -14.28 -10.48 -8.39
C ALA A 90 -15.16 -9.37 -7.76
N PHE A 91 -14.81 -8.88 -6.57
CA PHE A 91 -15.72 -8.17 -5.68
C PHE A 91 -15.21 -6.81 -5.17
N ALA A 92 -13.96 -6.45 -5.41
CA ALA A 92 -13.44 -5.14 -5.00
C ALA A 92 -13.57 -4.14 -6.14
N ALA A 93 -13.93 -2.89 -5.83
CA ALA A 93 -13.77 -1.79 -6.77
C ALA A 93 -12.31 -1.77 -7.30
N ASP A 94 -12.12 -1.39 -8.56
CA ASP A 94 -10.82 -1.48 -9.25
C ASP A 94 -9.68 -0.80 -8.48
N PHE A 95 -10.00 0.27 -7.76
CA PHE A 95 -9.06 1.03 -6.95
C PHE A 95 -8.56 0.22 -5.74
N ALA A 96 -9.45 -0.47 -5.02
CA ALA A 96 -9.11 -1.34 -3.90
C ALA A 96 -8.31 -2.57 -4.36
N GLN A 97 -8.59 -3.11 -5.56
CA GLN A 97 -7.79 -4.20 -6.13
C GLN A 97 -6.34 -3.78 -6.38
N THR A 98 -6.13 -2.56 -6.88
CA THR A 98 -4.80 -2.01 -7.15
C THR A 98 -4.00 -1.86 -5.86
N TYR A 99 -4.61 -1.27 -4.83
CA TYR A 99 -3.96 -1.14 -3.52
C TYR A 99 -3.61 -2.51 -2.92
N ILE A 100 -4.55 -3.47 -2.90
CA ILE A 100 -4.30 -4.82 -2.37
C ILE A 100 -3.14 -5.50 -3.12
N ALA A 101 -3.05 -5.31 -4.44
CA ALA A 101 -1.96 -5.87 -5.22
C ALA A 101 -0.61 -5.25 -4.84
N LEU A 102 -0.54 -3.92 -4.71
CA LEU A 102 0.69 -3.22 -4.31
C LEU A 102 1.08 -3.55 -2.88
N GLU A 103 0.13 -3.60 -1.96
CA GLU A 103 0.33 -4.00 -0.56
C GLU A 103 0.99 -5.39 -0.48
N ALA A 104 0.46 -6.36 -1.23
CA ALA A 104 0.98 -7.73 -1.26
C ALA A 104 2.37 -7.86 -1.93
N ALA A 105 2.81 -6.86 -2.70
CA ALA A 105 4.11 -6.83 -3.37
C ALA A 105 5.14 -5.95 -2.64
N ALA A 106 4.72 -5.18 -1.64
CA ALA A 106 5.57 -4.23 -0.97
C ALA A 106 6.60 -4.93 -0.07
N SER A 107 7.83 -4.42 -0.12
CA SER A 107 8.90 -4.78 0.82
C SER A 107 8.87 -3.90 2.07
N HIS A 108 8.34 -2.68 1.94
CA HIS A 108 8.15 -1.75 3.05
C HIS A 108 6.89 -0.92 2.81
N ILE A 109 6.02 -0.86 3.81
CA ILE A 109 4.86 0.02 3.85
C ILE A 109 5.05 1.01 4.98
N LYS A 110 4.94 2.30 4.67
CA LYS A 110 4.82 3.38 5.65
C LYS A 110 3.39 3.90 5.63
N LEU A 111 2.73 3.97 6.77
CA LEU A 111 1.31 4.28 6.87
C LEU A 111 1.08 5.39 7.89
N TYR A 112 0.46 6.49 7.45
CA TYR A 112 -0.08 7.50 8.35
C TYR A 112 -1.59 7.32 8.47
N ALA A 113 -2.04 7.00 9.68
CA ALA A 113 -3.43 6.77 10.00
C ALA A 113 -3.95 7.86 10.93
N GLU A 114 -4.89 8.66 10.44
CA GLU A 114 -5.48 9.75 11.22
C GLU A 114 -6.62 9.24 12.11
N GLU A 115 -7.76 8.86 11.52
CA GLU A 115 -9.00 8.71 12.30
C GLU A 115 -9.44 7.26 12.53
N LEU A 116 -8.87 6.30 11.80
CA LEU A 116 -9.26 4.89 11.85
C LEU A 116 -8.03 4.00 11.98
N LEU A 117 -8.21 2.77 12.44
CA LEU A 117 -7.15 1.78 12.35
C LEU A 117 -7.04 1.25 10.92
N PRO A 118 -5.83 1.13 10.34
CA PRO A 118 -5.65 0.60 9.00
C PRO A 118 -5.96 -0.89 8.93
N GLY A 119 -6.41 -1.38 7.77
CA GLY A 119 -6.90 -2.75 7.61
C GLY A 119 -5.91 -3.86 8.04
N LEU A 120 -4.60 -3.61 7.97
CA LEU A 120 -3.57 -4.53 8.45
C LEU A 120 -3.46 -4.62 9.98
N LEU A 121 -4.09 -3.70 10.70
CA LEU A 121 -4.18 -3.71 12.17
C LEU A 121 -5.56 -4.14 12.67
N GLN A 122 -6.58 -4.29 11.81
CA GLN A 122 -7.97 -4.47 12.27
C GLN A 122 -8.28 -5.91 12.69
N THR A 123 -9.00 -6.10 13.79
CA THR A 123 -9.65 -7.39 14.07
C THR A 123 -10.84 -7.61 13.15
N GLU A 124 -11.32 -8.86 13.07
CA GLU A 124 -12.54 -9.19 12.31
C GLU A 124 -13.74 -8.36 12.76
N ASP A 125 -13.94 -8.23 14.07
CA ASP A 125 -15.07 -7.48 14.64
C ASP A 125 -14.98 -5.99 14.30
N TYR A 126 -13.80 -5.37 14.45
CA TYR A 126 -13.62 -3.95 14.11
C TYR A 126 -13.87 -3.69 12.63
N ALA A 127 -13.31 -4.55 11.76
CA ALA A 127 -13.50 -4.46 10.32
C ALA A 127 -14.98 -4.64 9.93
N ARG A 128 -15.66 -5.64 10.52
CA ARG A 128 -17.07 -5.91 10.29
C ARG A 128 -17.94 -4.71 10.67
N THR A 129 -17.75 -4.16 11.86
CA THR A 129 -18.53 -3.00 12.32
C THR A 129 -18.38 -1.81 11.37
N LEU A 130 -17.17 -1.49 10.92
CA LEU A 130 -16.98 -0.39 9.97
C LEU A 130 -17.70 -0.62 8.63
N LEU A 131 -17.68 -1.85 8.12
CA LEU A 131 -18.30 -2.18 6.84
C LEU A 131 -19.83 -2.20 6.94
N GLU A 132 -20.39 -2.66 8.06
CA GLU A 132 -21.82 -2.62 8.36
C GLU A 132 -22.34 -1.19 8.50
N GLU A 133 -21.67 -0.35 9.29
CA GLU A 133 -22.03 1.07 9.50
C GLU A 133 -21.89 1.90 8.21
N GLY A 134 -20.98 1.51 7.31
CA GLY A 134 -20.86 2.14 6.01
C GLY A 134 -22.13 2.01 5.15
N GLY A 135 -22.94 0.95 5.35
CA GLY A 135 -24.26 0.78 4.73
C GLY A 135 -24.26 0.62 3.20
N ILE A 136 -23.10 0.43 2.57
CA ILE A 136 -22.95 0.30 1.11
C ILE A 136 -22.93 -1.17 0.68
N LEU A 137 -22.38 -2.06 1.53
CA LEU A 137 -22.19 -3.48 1.22
C LEU A 137 -23.33 -4.32 1.80
N SER A 138 -23.72 -5.37 1.08
CA SER A 138 -24.62 -6.41 1.58
C SER A 138 -23.90 -7.37 2.55
N PRO A 139 -24.63 -8.18 3.34
CA PRO A 139 -24.02 -9.08 4.33
C PRO A 139 -22.96 -10.04 3.76
N ASP A 140 -23.24 -10.68 2.62
CA ASP A 140 -22.30 -11.61 1.97
C ASP A 140 -21.01 -10.90 1.51
N GLU A 141 -21.15 -9.65 1.09
CA GLU A 141 -20.04 -8.79 0.65
C GLU A 141 -19.17 -8.34 1.83
N ILE A 142 -19.79 -8.06 2.97
CA ILE A 142 -19.12 -7.77 4.25
C ILE A 142 -18.32 -8.98 4.70
N ASP A 143 -18.93 -10.18 4.74
CA ASP A 143 -18.24 -11.42 5.13
C ASP A 143 -17.00 -11.67 4.28
N LEU A 144 -17.13 -11.51 2.96
CA LEU A 144 -16.02 -11.65 2.04
C LEU A 144 -14.93 -10.60 2.28
N ALA A 145 -15.30 -9.34 2.51
CA ALA A 145 -14.36 -8.25 2.76
C ALA A 145 -13.59 -8.45 4.08
N VAL A 146 -14.27 -8.91 5.14
CA VAL A 146 -13.65 -9.25 6.44
C VAL A 146 -12.66 -10.41 6.27
N ALA A 147 -13.09 -11.51 5.65
CA ALA A 147 -12.21 -12.67 5.42
C ALA A 147 -10.95 -12.29 4.62
N ARG A 148 -11.08 -11.42 3.62
CA ARG A 148 -9.93 -10.91 2.84
C ARG A 148 -9.01 -10.00 3.66
N ARG A 149 -9.52 -9.21 4.61
CA ARG A 149 -8.67 -8.41 5.52
C ARG A 149 -7.78 -9.33 6.36
N VAL A 150 -8.35 -10.40 6.93
CA VAL A 150 -7.62 -11.39 7.73
C VAL A 150 -6.57 -12.13 6.90
N GLU A 151 -6.92 -12.54 5.67
CA GLU A 151 -5.96 -13.18 4.77
C GLU A 151 -4.74 -12.30 4.51
N ARG A 152 -4.96 -10.99 4.28
CA ARG A 152 -3.87 -10.03 4.02
C ARG A 152 -2.94 -9.87 5.22
N GLN A 153 -3.45 -9.91 6.45
CA GLN A 153 -2.63 -9.79 7.65
C GLN A 153 -1.60 -10.91 7.82
N ARG A 154 -1.82 -12.09 7.20
CA ARG A 154 -0.83 -13.18 7.20
C ARG A 154 0.51 -12.78 6.60
N GLN A 155 0.57 -11.75 5.76
CA GLN A 155 1.83 -11.24 5.22
C GLN A 155 2.74 -10.63 6.30
N LEU A 156 2.21 -10.26 7.47
CA LEU A 156 2.99 -9.74 8.60
C LEU A 156 3.72 -10.84 9.37
N SER A 157 3.30 -12.09 9.25
CA SER A 157 3.90 -13.23 9.97
C SER A 157 5.30 -13.62 9.45
N GLY A 158 5.83 -12.96 8.42
CA GLY A 158 7.16 -13.21 7.88
C GLY A 158 7.99 -11.91 7.72
N PRO A 159 9.33 -12.00 7.68
CA PRO A 159 10.21 -10.84 7.67
C PRO A 159 10.24 -10.07 6.33
N ALA A 160 9.47 -10.52 5.34
CA ALA A 160 9.52 -10.00 3.98
C ALA A 160 8.93 -8.59 3.84
N LEU A 161 7.94 -8.27 4.67
CA LEU A 161 7.30 -6.96 4.72
C LEU A 161 7.74 -6.24 5.98
N ARG A 162 8.35 -5.06 5.82
CA ARG A 162 8.47 -4.08 6.91
C ARG A 162 7.24 -3.19 6.94
N LEU A 163 6.66 -2.99 8.11
CA LEU A 163 5.50 -2.12 8.30
C LEU A 163 5.85 -1.03 9.31
N SER A 164 5.77 0.24 8.90
CA SER A 164 5.97 1.40 9.76
C SER A 164 4.68 2.20 9.82
N ILE A 165 4.12 2.39 11.00
CA ILE A 165 2.83 3.03 11.22
C ILE A 165 3.03 4.22 12.14
N VAL A 166 2.49 5.35 11.73
CA VAL A 166 2.23 6.51 12.59
C VAL A 166 0.72 6.64 12.72
N LEU A 167 0.22 6.36 13.92
CA LEU A 167 -1.20 6.41 14.25
C LEU A 167 -1.48 7.70 15.03
N SER A 168 -2.41 8.54 14.58
CA SER A 168 -2.90 9.65 15.40
C SER A 168 -3.66 9.13 16.62
N GLU A 169 -3.54 9.82 17.74
CA GLU A 169 -4.31 9.53 18.95
C GLU A 169 -5.83 9.50 18.70
N SER A 170 -6.34 10.23 17.70
CA SER A 170 -7.77 10.22 17.37
C SER A 170 -8.27 8.83 16.93
N ALA A 171 -7.47 8.04 16.23
CA ALA A 171 -7.84 6.69 15.81
C ALA A 171 -8.05 5.72 16.97
N LEU A 172 -7.46 5.96 18.14
CA LEU A 172 -7.73 5.18 19.35
C LEU A 172 -9.00 5.67 20.05
N ARG A 173 -9.20 6.99 20.11
CA ARG A 173 -10.35 7.61 20.79
C ARG A 173 -11.67 7.41 20.04
N ARG A 174 -11.62 7.13 18.73
CA ARG A 174 -12.82 6.84 17.94
C ARG A 174 -13.35 5.44 18.29
N GLN A 175 -14.47 5.40 19.01
CA GLN A 175 -15.11 4.12 19.34
C GLN A 175 -15.75 3.48 18.11
N VAL A 176 -15.36 2.23 17.83
CA VAL A 176 -15.92 1.39 16.77
C VAL A 176 -16.34 0.07 17.40
N GLY A 177 -17.63 -0.28 17.28
CA GLY A 177 -18.17 -1.54 17.82
C GLY A 177 -18.27 -1.60 19.36
N GLY A 178 -18.09 -0.46 20.03
CA GLY A 178 -18.14 -0.34 21.50
C GLY A 178 -16.90 -0.88 22.21
N ALA A 179 -16.92 -0.80 23.55
CA ALA A 179 -15.74 -1.07 24.39
C ALA A 179 -15.16 -2.49 24.20
N SER A 180 -16.00 -3.52 24.06
CA SER A 180 -15.51 -4.89 23.91
C SER A 180 -14.76 -5.13 22.60
N VAL A 181 -15.20 -4.52 21.51
CA VAL A 181 -14.53 -4.60 20.19
C VAL A 181 -13.21 -3.84 20.25
N MET A 182 -13.22 -2.64 20.82
CA MET A 182 -12.02 -1.84 21.00
C MET A 182 -10.98 -2.52 21.90
N GLN A 183 -11.41 -3.21 22.95
CA GLN A 183 -10.50 -3.98 23.81
C GLN A 183 -9.76 -5.07 23.02
N ARG A 184 -10.51 -5.92 22.28
CA ARG A 184 -9.92 -6.96 21.41
C ARG A 184 -9.02 -6.35 20.35
N GLN A 185 -9.43 -5.23 19.78
CA GLN A 185 -8.67 -4.50 18.78
C GLN A 185 -7.33 -3.99 19.32
N VAL A 186 -7.30 -3.47 20.53
CA VAL A 186 -6.04 -3.02 21.13
C VAL A 186 -5.14 -4.19 21.50
N ASP A 187 -5.68 -5.27 22.07
CA ASP A 187 -4.87 -6.47 22.35
C ASP A 187 -4.21 -7.00 21.07
N HIS A 188 -4.94 -7.00 19.96
CA HIS A 188 -4.40 -7.36 18.65
C HIS A 188 -3.29 -6.39 18.17
N ILE A 189 -3.44 -5.08 18.38
CA ILE A 189 -2.38 -4.10 18.08
C ILE A 189 -1.12 -4.40 18.90
N ARG A 190 -1.26 -4.79 20.17
CA ARG A 190 -0.12 -5.15 21.03
C ARG A 190 0.63 -6.36 20.46
N GLU A 191 -0.10 -7.38 20.03
CA GLU A 191 0.48 -8.56 19.38
C GLU A 191 1.26 -8.17 18.11
N LEU A 192 0.67 -7.36 17.24
CA LEU A 192 1.32 -6.93 16.00
C LEU A 192 2.54 -6.04 16.26
N ALA A 193 2.48 -5.14 17.24
CA ALA A 193 3.59 -4.28 17.62
C ALA A 193 4.77 -5.04 18.24
N SER A 194 4.57 -6.28 18.68
CA SER A 194 5.65 -7.16 19.15
C SER A 194 6.44 -7.82 18.01
N LEU A 195 5.94 -7.76 16.78
CA LEU A 195 6.60 -8.35 15.62
C LEU A 195 7.85 -7.55 15.23
N PRO A 196 8.99 -8.20 14.91
CA PRO A 196 10.24 -7.52 14.64
C PRO A 196 10.24 -6.68 13.34
N ASN A 197 9.28 -6.94 12.46
CA ASN A 197 9.09 -6.24 11.19
C ASN A 197 8.00 -5.16 11.25
N VAL A 198 7.41 -4.90 12.44
CA VAL A 198 6.38 -3.88 12.65
C VAL A 198 6.94 -2.79 13.57
N THR A 199 6.75 -1.54 13.18
CA THR A 199 7.03 -0.36 14.02
C THR A 199 5.75 0.45 14.09
N LEU A 200 5.17 0.56 15.28
CA LEU A 200 3.98 1.36 15.53
C LEU A 200 4.33 2.49 16.47
N GLN A 201 3.98 3.71 16.07
CA GLN A 201 4.16 4.91 16.87
C GLN A 201 2.87 5.72 16.92
N LEU A 202 2.54 6.23 18.10
CA LEU A 202 1.38 7.08 18.34
C LEU A 202 1.77 8.55 18.23
N LEU A 203 1.03 9.32 17.45
CA LEU A 203 1.18 10.76 17.30
C LEU A 203 0.16 11.47 18.21
N PRO A 204 0.59 12.08 19.33
CA PRO A 204 -0.32 12.68 20.29
C PRO A 204 -0.85 14.03 19.80
N PHE A 205 -2.03 14.43 20.27
CA PHE A 205 -2.60 15.74 19.90
C PHE A 205 -1.73 16.94 20.28
N ALA A 206 -0.87 16.78 21.29
CA ALA A 206 0.07 17.82 21.72
C ALA A 206 1.05 18.27 20.62
N VAL A 207 1.25 17.47 19.57
CA VAL A 207 2.07 17.86 18.40
C VAL A 207 1.44 19.01 17.63
N GLY A 208 0.11 19.15 17.65
CA GLY A 208 -0.62 20.19 16.94
C GLY A 208 -0.52 20.05 15.42
N ALA A 209 -0.40 21.17 14.71
CA ALA A 209 -0.37 21.18 13.24
C ALA A 209 0.90 20.55 12.67
N HIS A 210 0.74 19.65 11.69
CA HIS A 210 1.82 19.01 10.96
C HIS A 210 1.43 18.71 9.51
N LEU A 211 2.40 18.36 8.66
CA LEU A 211 2.20 18.21 7.22
C LEU A 211 1.18 17.12 6.84
N ALA A 212 1.10 16.05 7.63
CA ALA A 212 0.16 14.94 7.39
C ALA A 212 -1.27 15.18 7.92
N LEU A 213 -1.54 16.31 8.61
CA LEU A 213 -2.82 16.53 9.30
C LEU A 213 -3.97 16.66 8.27
N GLY A 214 -5.10 16.02 8.54
CA GLY A 214 -6.26 15.98 7.64
C GLY A 214 -6.11 15.00 6.47
N THR A 215 -5.18 14.05 6.53
CA THR A 215 -4.90 13.12 5.43
C THR A 215 -4.73 11.68 5.92
N TRP A 216 -5.05 10.74 5.04
CA TRP A 216 -4.78 9.31 5.21
C TRP A 216 -4.00 8.81 4.01
N PHE A 217 -2.83 8.22 4.21
CA PHE A 217 -2.01 7.78 3.09
C PHE A 217 -1.05 6.66 3.44
N HIS A 218 -0.63 5.95 2.39
CA HIS A 218 0.31 4.84 2.45
C HIS A 218 1.44 5.11 1.46
N VAL A 219 2.68 4.95 1.90
CA VAL A 219 3.85 4.94 1.02
C VAL A 219 4.32 3.49 0.90
N LEU A 220 4.23 2.93 -0.30
CA LEU A 220 4.56 1.54 -0.61
C LEU A 220 5.87 1.48 -1.40
N HIS A 221 6.83 0.71 -0.92
CA HIS A 221 8.11 0.49 -1.59
C HIS A 221 8.17 -0.94 -2.15
N LEU A 222 8.26 -1.07 -3.47
CA LEU A 222 8.23 -2.34 -4.19
C LEU A 222 9.55 -2.58 -4.92
N GLY A 223 9.96 -3.84 -5.01
CA GLY A 223 11.03 -4.27 -5.90
C GLY A 223 12.45 -3.88 -5.46
N ASP A 224 13.40 -4.32 -6.28
CA ASP A 224 14.80 -3.93 -6.26
C ASP A 224 15.25 -3.85 -7.74
N PRO A 225 15.54 -2.64 -8.29
CA PRO A 225 15.55 -1.35 -7.60
C PRO A 225 14.17 -0.90 -7.11
N VAL A 226 14.15 -0.12 -6.02
CA VAL A 226 12.91 0.29 -5.34
C VAL A 226 12.10 1.27 -6.19
N VAL A 227 10.83 0.94 -6.41
CA VAL A 227 9.80 1.84 -6.90
C VAL A 227 8.90 2.25 -5.75
N THR A 228 8.63 3.55 -5.62
CA THR A 228 7.79 4.10 -4.55
C THR A 228 6.43 4.52 -5.09
N PHE A 229 5.37 4.07 -4.43
CA PHE A 229 4.00 4.47 -4.69
C PHE A 229 3.42 5.14 -3.46
N VAL A 230 2.55 6.12 -3.66
CA VAL A 230 1.68 6.66 -2.62
C VAL A 230 0.26 6.29 -2.97
N TYR A 231 -0.48 5.77 -2.00
CA TYR A 231 -1.90 5.54 -2.08
C TYR A 231 -2.64 6.50 -1.16
N VAL A 232 -3.65 7.18 -1.71
CA VAL A 232 -4.59 8.04 -0.97
C VAL A 232 -6.00 7.59 -1.31
N GLU A 233 -6.81 7.30 -0.30
CA GLU A 233 -8.18 6.81 -0.46
C GLU A 233 -9.18 7.93 -0.22
N ALA A 234 -10.15 8.05 -1.11
CA ALA A 234 -11.36 8.85 -0.93
C ALA A 234 -12.58 7.91 -0.89
N LEU A 235 -13.77 8.46 -0.63
CA LEU A 235 -14.99 7.65 -0.46
C LEU A 235 -15.38 6.84 -1.71
N THR A 236 -15.06 7.34 -2.90
CA THR A 236 -15.51 6.75 -4.17
C THR A 236 -14.37 6.38 -5.11
N GLU A 237 -13.16 6.85 -4.83
CA GLU A 237 -11.98 6.65 -5.68
C GLU A 237 -10.71 6.66 -4.84
N SER A 238 -9.58 6.38 -5.48
CA SER A 238 -8.28 6.52 -4.84
C SER A 238 -7.26 7.03 -5.84
N ASP A 239 -6.28 7.77 -5.32
CA ASP A 239 -5.12 8.19 -6.09
C ASP A 239 -3.92 7.28 -5.85
N PHE A 240 -3.17 7.05 -6.93
CA PHE A 240 -1.88 6.41 -6.89
C PHE A 240 -0.83 7.34 -7.50
N TYR A 241 0.10 7.82 -6.67
CA TYR A 241 1.21 8.64 -7.12
C TYR A 241 2.49 7.82 -7.14
N ASP A 242 3.20 7.86 -8.26
CA ASP A 242 4.42 7.08 -8.47
C ASP A 242 5.57 7.92 -9.07
N ARG A 243 5.41 9.24 -9.04
CA ARG A 243 6.39 10.23 -9.50
C ARG A 243 7.08 10.89 -8.31
N PRO A 244 8.41 11.06 -8.33
CA PRO A 244 9.16 11.65 -7.22
C PRO A 244 8.59 12.97 -6.68
N PRO A 245 8.18 13.96 -7.50
CA PRO A 245 7.62 15.20 -6.98
C PRO A 245 6.39 15.04 -6.10
N HIS A 246 5.62 13.96 -6.28
CA HIS A 246 4.50 13.63 -5.42
C HIS A 246 4.96 12.73 -4.26
N THR A 247 5.67 11.64 -4.54
CA THR A 247 6.02 10.65 -3.52
C THR A 247 6.98 11.18 -2.45
N GLU A 248 7.84 12.14 -2.79
CA GLU A 248 8.77 12.80 -1.86
C GLU A 248 8.01 13.63 -0.81
N VAL A 249 6.91 14.30 -1.18
CA VAL A 249 6.11 15.10 -0.24
C VAL A 249 5.46 14.21 0.82
N TYR A 250 4.87 13.09 0.43
CA TYR A 250 4.27 12.13 1.36
C TYR A 250 5.31 11.41 2.21
N THR A 251 6.47 11.08 1.62
CA THR A 251 7.59 10.50 2.38
C THR A 251 8.08 11.47 3.45
N LEU A 252 8.25 12.75 3.11
CA LEU A 252 8.60 13.79 4.06
C LEU A 252 7.54 13.98 5.14
N ALA A 253 6.25 13.94 4.77
CA ALA A 253 5.13 14.05 5.70
C ALA A 253 5.16 12.91 6.73
N PHE A 254 5.30 11.67 6.27
CA PHE A 254 5.44 10.50 7.14
C PHE A 254 6.65 10.62 8.05
N ASP A 255 7.83 10.92 7.49
CA ASP A 255 9.08 10.97 8.28
C ASP A 255 9.04 12.09 9.34
N ARG A 256 8.35 13.21 9.07
CA ARG A 256 8.13 14.28 10.06
C ARG A 256 7.15 13.84 11.14
N ALA A 257 6.05 13.21 10.77
CA ALA A 257 5.08 12.67 11.73
C ALA A 257 5.74 11.61 12.63
N GLN A 258 6.53 10.71 12.04
CA GLN A 258 7.23 9.66 12.78
C GLN A 258 8.22 10.22 13.81
N ARG A 259 8.94 11.29 13.47
CA ARG A 259 9.85 11.96 14.41
C ARG A 259 9.14 12.68 15.55
N ALA A 260 7.92 13.15 15.33
CA ALA A 260 7.11 13.84 16.33
C ALA A 260 6.25 12.88 17.17
N ALA A 261 6.05 11.65 16.70
CA ALA A 261 5.35 10.61 17.41
C ALA A 261 6.16 10.09 18.60
N LEU A 262 5.45 9.51 19.56
CA LEU A 262 6.03 8.81 20.70
C LEU A 262 6.93 7.67 20.21
N SER A 263 7.89 7.26 21.06
CA SER A 263 8.64 6.03 20.78
C SER A 263 7.69 4.82 20.76
N PRO A 264 8.07 3.70 20.11
CA PRO A 264 7.21 2.50 20.10
C PRO A 264 6.82 2.01 21.51
N ALA A 265 7.73 2.10 22.48
CA ALA A 265 7.46 1.70 23.87
C ALA A 265 6.46 2.63 24.57
N GLU A 266 6.63 3.95 24.43
CA GLU A 266 5.70 4.94 24.99
C GLU A 266 4.32 4.85 24.30
N SER A 267 4.31 4.58 23.00
CA SER A 267 3.08 4.38 22.23
C SER A 267 2.26 3.21 22.78
N LEU A 268 2.92 2.07 23.03
CA LEU A 268 2.27 0.92 23.64
C LEU A 268 1.74 1.20 25.05
N ALA A 269 2.49 1.95 25.87
CA ALA A 269 2.02 2.34 27.20
C ALA A 269 0.74 3.18 27.15
N VAL A 270 0.67 4.16 26.23
CA VAL A 270 -0.54 4.99 26.03
C VAL A 270 -1.71 4.16 25.51
N ILE A 271 -1.45 3.27 24.56
CA ILE A 271 -2.45 2.35 24.00
C ILE A 271 -3.02 1.45 25.12
N ASP A 272 -2.16 0.92 26.00
CA ASP A 272 -2.56 0.08 27.12
C ASP A 272 -3.39 0.85 28.17
N ASP A 273 -3.03 2.10 28.45
CA ASP A 273 -3.77 2.95 29.38
C ASP A 273 -5.17 3.31 28.84
N HIS A 274 -5.31 3.48 27.53
CA HIS A 274 -6.60 3.73 26.89
C HIS A 274 -7.59 2.56 27.10
N ILE A 275 -7.11 1.31 27.09
CA ILE A 275 -7.93 0.11 27.40
C ILE A 275 -8.50 0.18 28.82
N ARG A 276 -7.67 0.55 29.80
CA ARG A 276 -8.06 0.54 31.22
C ARG A 276 -9.17 1.55 31.51
N GLN A 277 -9.15 2.69 30.85
CA GLN A 277 -10.16 3.74 31.04
C GLN A 277 -11.54 3.32 30.51
N HIS A 278 -11.61 2.56 29.41
CA HIS A 278 -12.86 2.08 28.81
C HIS A 278 -13.38 0.74 29.35
N THR A 279 -12.65 0.08 30.27
CA THR A 279 -13.11 -1.14 30.95
C THR A 279 -13.83 -0.83 32.28
N MET A 280 -13.75 0.42 32.76
CA MET A 280 -14.33 0.84 34.06
C MET A 280 -15.65 1.64 33.95
N GLU A 281 -16.15 1.86 32.74
CA GLU A 281 -17.46 2.46 32.45
C GLU A 281 -18.43 1.40 31.92
#